data_AF-A0A947WIE5-F1
#
_entry.id   AF-A0A947WIE5-F1
#
_cell.length_a   1.000
_cell.length_b   1.000
_cell.length_c   1.000
_cell.angle_alpha   90.00
_cell.angle_beta   90.00
_cell.angle_gamma   90.00
#
_symmetry.space_group_name_H-M   'P 1'
#
loop_
_entity.id
_entity.type
_entity.pdbx_description
1 polymer ?
#
loop_
_entity_poly.entity_id
_entity_poly.type
_entity_poly.pdbx_seq_one_letter_code
_entity_poly.pdbx_strand_id
1 'polypeptide(L)'
;MEKRQSKSLKILSIALKVVICILPILLLFWILEKNFVFSGKRELVYDFSEDNALISHLEPWERLSPILEQDGIYFQKMHDDAVYFDLEKKDPFEKITVQITYKNPGATIFDLGLRINDKDNYKKLPLESKLLNTSDWNKVEGPEGTLYQKNNDFSSLEEFYTNYPNDKRILVYNFDITKYVPKEKIEPTLISPLRHNVDLEGIDYILAHYTPPDNVNGWTVAKNTFDYKNAYVDNKNTIRFMLAAPGLKEKDSEIEIAEIKITLEKEPLTFEKVITKARKFFKI
;
A
#
# COMPACT_ATOMS: atom_id res chain seq x y z
N MET A 1 4.74 71.70 10.93
CA MET A 1 4.16 70.41 11.39
C MET A 1 3.30 69.71 10.32
N GLU A 2 2.53 70.43 9.49
CA GLU A 2 1.67 69.85 8.43
C GLU A 2 2.36 68.88 7.45
N LYS A 3 3.58 69.17 6.98
CA LYS A 3 4.30 68.28 6.04
C LYS A 3 4.58 66.88 6.59
N ARG A 4 4.66 66.70 7.92
CA ARG A 4 4.86 65.38 8.54
C ARG A 4 3.56 64.57 8.58
N GLN A 5 2.42 65.19 8.86
CA GLN A 5 1.12 64.51 8.89
C GLN A 5 0.65 64.01 7.51
N SER A 6 0.98 64.74 6.44
CA SER A 6 0.64 64.30 5.06
C SER A 6 1.41 63.05 4.63
N LYS A 7 2.67 62.88 5.05
CA LYS A 7 3.49 61.70 4.70
C LYS A 7 3.01 60.43 5.41
N SER A 8 2.64 60.50 6.68
CA SER A 8 2.15 59.34 7.44
C SER A 8 0.82 58.80 6.91
N LEU A 9 -0.11 59.68 6.50
CA LEU A 9 -1.38 59.27 5.89
C LEU A 9 -1.18 58.56 4.54
N LYS A 10 -0.21 58.99 3.72
CA LYS A 10 0.10 58.30 2.45
C LYS A 10 0.66 56.91 2.68
N ILE A 11 1.59 56.75 3.62
CA ILE A 11 2.17 55.44 3.97
C ILE A 11 1.09 54.48 4.48
N LEU A 12 0.21 54.96 5.37
CA LEU A 12 -0.90 54.16 5.88
C LEU A 12 -1.86 53.71 4.75
N SER A 13 -2.16 54.60 3.80
CA SER A 13 -3.02 54.27 2.66
C SER A 13 -2.42 53.20 1.74
N ILE A 14 -1.09 53.23 1.54
CA ILE A 14 -0.38 52.23 0.73
C ILE A 14 -0.35 50.90 1.46
N ALA A 15 -0.01 50.89 2.75
CA ALA A 15 -0.03 49.69 3.58
C ALA A 15 -1.41 49.02 3.57
N LEU A 16 -2.49 49.79 3.74
CA LEU A 16 -3.86 49.26 3.71
C LEU A 16 -4.21 48.63 2.36
N LYS A 17 -3.86 49.29 1.24
CA LYS A 17 -4.08 48.73 -0.11
C LYS A 17 -3.30 47.42 -0.31
N VAL A 18 -2.05 47.36 0.16
CA VAL A 18 -1.23 46.16 0.09
C VAL A 18 -1.88 45.02 0.88
N VAL A 19 -2.36 45.27 2.10
CA VAL A 19 -3.05 44.27 2.92
C VAL A 19 -4.32 43.78 2.23
N ILE A 20 -5.16 44.68 1.70
CA ILE A 20 -6.40 44.32 1.00
C ILE A 20 -6.12 43.48 -0.26
N CYS A 21 -5.00 43.72 -0.96
CA CYS A 21 -4.62 42.90 -2.12
C CYS A 21 -3.99 41.56 -1.73
N ILE A 22 -3.17 41.51 -0.68
CA ILE A 22 -2.45 40.29 -0.27
C ILE A 22 -3.39 39.31 0.45
N LEU A 23 -4.29 39.80 1.30
CA LEU A 23 -5.19 38.95 2.09
C LEU A 23 -6.00 37.94 1.24
N PRO A 24 -6.67 38.31 0.13
CA PRO A 24 -7.39 37.35 -0.70
C PRO A 24 -6.44 36.38 -1.43
N ILE A 25 -5.20 36.78 -1.74
CA ILE A 25 -4.20 35.90 -2.35
C ILE A 25 -3.74 34.85 -1.33
N LEU A 26 -3.46 35.26 -0.09
CA LEU A 26 -3.11 34.34 0.99
C LEU A 26 -4.27 33.40 1.32
N LEU A 27 -5.50 33.91 1.38
CA LEU A 27 -6.70 33.10 1.62
C LEU A 27 -6.93 32.11 0.47
N LEU A 28 -6.78 32.54 -0.78
CA LEU A 28 -6.85 31.65 -1.94
C LEU A 28 -5.74 30.59 -1.89
N PHE A 29 -4.51 30.99 -1.57
CA PHE A 29 -3.39 30.05 -1.43
C PHE A 29 -3.65 29.03 -0.32
N TRP A 30 -4.20 29.46 0.82
CA TRP A 30 -4.60 28.58 1.92
C TRP A 30 -5.71 27.61 1.52
N ILE A 31 -6.74 28.07 0.79
CA ILE A 31 -7.80 27.20 0.25
C ILE A 31 -7.22 26.22 -0.78
N LEU A 32 -6.30 26.68 -1.64
CA LEU A 32 -5.64 25.83 -2.62
C LEU A 32 -4.78 24.78 -1.93
N GLU A 33 -4.01 25.12 -0.91
CA GLU A 33 -3.21 24.17 -0.14
C GLU A 33 -4.10 23.09 0.52
N LYS A 34 -5.28 23.48 1.02
CA LYS A 34 -6.25 22.53 1.60
C LYS A 34 -6.88 21.58 0.58
N ASN A 35 -7.03 22.00 -0.66
CA ASN A 35 -7.75 21.24 -1.68
C ASN A 35 -6.85 20.61 -2.76
N PHE A 36 -5.63 21.10 -2.94
CA PHE A 36 -4.69 20.64 -3.96
C PHE A 36 -3.46 19.98 -3.33
N VAL A 37 -3.22 18.75 -3.79
CA VAL A 37 -2.05 17.96 -3.43
C VAL A 37 -0.83 18.42 -4.26
N PHE A 38 -0.26 19.60 -3.94
CA PHE A 38 0.88 20.16 -4.67
C PHE A 38 2.15 19.31 -4.56
N SER A 39 2.36 18.70 -3.39
CA SER A 39 3.48 17.78 -3.13
C SER A 39 3.43 16.51 -3.99
N GLY A 40 2.29 16.23 -4.63
CA GLY A 40 2.04 14.97 -5.30
C GLY A 40 1.72 13.82 -4.36
N LYS A 41 1.74 14.01 -3.02
CA LYS A 41 1.44 12.96 -2.04
C LYS A 41 0.25 13.32 -1.16
N ARG A 42 -0.71 12.40 -1.04
CA ARG A 42 -1.85 12.51 -0.12
C ARG A 42 -1.86 11.31 0.80
N GLU A 43 -1.86 11.57 2.10
CA GLU A 43 -1.98 10.54 3.12
C GLU A 43 -3.42 10.51 3.66
N LEU A 44 -3.95 9.31 3.82
CA LEU A 44 -5.25 9.01 4.41
C LEU A 44 -5.01 7.99 5.52
N VAL A 45 -5.59 8.21 6.69
CA VAL A 45 -5.44 7.32 7.84
C VAL A 45 -6.83 6.95 8.32
N TYR A 46 -7.06 5.66 8.51
CA TYR A 46 -8.24 5.14 9.18
C TYR A 46 -7.78 4.29 10.36
N ASP A 47 -8.03 4.80 11.57
CA ASP A 47 -7.60 4.23 12.85
C ASP A 47 -8.79 3.70 13.68
N PHE A 48 -9.98 3.58 13.08
CA PHE A 48 -11.22 3.11 13.70
C PHE A 48 -11.78 3.96 14.85
N SER A 49 -11.15 5.10 15.19
CA SER A 49 -11.67 6.00 16.24
C SER A 49 -12.89 6.82 15.76
N GLU A 50 -12.87 7.23 14.49
CA GLU A 50 -13.94 7.97 13.82
C GLU A 50 -14.10 7.49 12.37
N ASP A 51 -15.28 7.74 11.78
CA ASP A 51 -15.54 7.42 10.39
C ASP A 51 -14.61 8.22 9.45
N ASN A 52 -14.01 7.54 8.47
CA ASN A 52 -13.23 8.20 7.45
C ASN A 52 -14.07 8.43 6.19
N ALA A 53 -14.13 9.68 5.73
CA ALA A 53 -14.93 10.04 4.55
C ALA A 53 -14.39 9.48 3.21
N LEU A 54 -13.21 8.84 3.21
CA LEU A 54 -12.53 8.35 2.01
C LEU A 54 -12.15 6.88 2.07
N ILE A 55 -12.01 6.32 3.27
CA ILE A 55 -11.73 4.89 3.49
C ILE A 55 -12.96 4.31 4.17
N SER A 56 -13.61 3.34 3.52
CA SER A 56 -14.77 2.69 4.12
C SER A 56 -14.37 1.85 5.33
N HIS A 57 -15.37 1.50 6.14
CA HIS A 57 -15.24 0.41 7.11
C HIS A 57 -14.83 -0.89 6.43
N LEU A 58 -14.29 -1.80 7.25
CA LEU A 58 -14.06 -3.18 6.83
C LEU A 58 -15.41 -3.88 6.65
N GLU A 59 -15.50 -4.69 5.59
CA GLU A 59 -16.68 -5.47 5.24
C GLU A 59 -16.27 -6.90 4.83
N PRO A 60 -17.18 -7.87 4.88
CA PRO A 60 -18.51 -7.77 5.44
C PRO A 60 -18.48 -7.91 6.99
N TRP A 61 -19.43 -7.27 7.67
CA TRP A 61 -19.42 -7.11 9.13
C TRP A 61 -19.51 -8.43 9.89
N GLU A 62 -20.11 -9.46 9.28
CA GLU A 62 -20.21 -10.80 9.90
C GLU A 62 -18.86 -11.52 10.01
N ARG A 63 -17.80 -11.01 9.37
CA ARG A 63 -16.43 -11.52 9.45
C ARG A 63 -15.55 -10.72 10.43
N LEU A 64 -16.18 -9.76 11.12
CA LEU A 64 -15.52 -8.80 11.99
C LEU A 64 -16.15 -8.86 13.38
N SER A 65 -15.36 -8.52 14.39
CA SER A 65 -15.89 -8.17 15.71
C SER A 65 -16.25 -6.68 15.76
N PRO A 66 -16.99 -6.24 16.80
CA PRO A 66 -17.11 -4.81 17.10
C PRO A 66 -15.73 -4.16 17.27
N ILE A 67 -15.65 -2.87 16.97
CA ILE A 67 -14.45 -2.07 17.24
C ILE A 67 -14.24 -2.01 18.76
N LEU A 68 -13.00 -2.25 19.20
CA LEU A 68 -12.59 -2.23 20.59
C LEU A 68 -11.55 -1.13 20.80
N GLU A 69 -11.50 -0.55 22.00
CA GLU A 69 -10.46 0.38 22.42
C GLU A 69 -9.66 -0.26 23.55
N GLN A 70 -8.33 -0.26 23.42
CA GLN A 70 -7.42 -0.64 24.49
C GLN A 70 -6.22 0.30 24.53
N ASP A 71 -5.94 0.87 25.70
CA ASP A 71 -4.82 1.80 25.91
C ASP A 71 -4.82 3.01 24.94
N GLY A 72 -6.02 3.48 24.56
CA GLY A 72 -6.22 4.57 23.60
C GLY A 72 -6.03 4.19 22.14
N ILE A 73 -5.85 2.91 21.82
CA ILE A 73 -5.77 2.38 20.46
C ILE A 73 -7.09 1.69 20.12
N TYR A 74 -7.73 2.16 19.05
CA TYR A 74 -8.91 1.53 18.48
C TYR A 74 -8.46 0.46 17.47
N PHE A 75 -9.11 -0.69 17.52
CA PHE A 75 -8.84 -1.77 16.58
C PHE A 75 -10.08 -2.60 16.30
N GLN A 76 -10.09 -3.25 15.15
CA GLN A 76 -11.13 -4.18 14.75
C GLN A 76 -10.54 -5.56 14.51
N LYS A 77 -11.21 -6.60 15.01
CA LYS A 77 -10.77 -7.99 14.84
C LYS A 77 -11.42 -8.60 13.60
N MET A 78 -10.60 -9.25 12.78
CA MET A 78 -11.01 -10.11 11.67
C MET A 78 -10.92 -11.56 12.12
N HIS A 79 -11.98 -12.35 11.90
CA HIS A 79 -12.07 -13.76 12.34
C HIS A 79 -12.48 -14.74 11.22
N ASP A 80 -12.57 -14.25 9.98
CA ASP A 80 -12.79 -15.06 8.78
C ASP A 80 -11.68 -14.78 7.74
N ASP A 81 -11.67 -15.51 6.63
CA ASP A 81 -10.51 -15.58 5.73
C ASP A 81 -10.27 -14.32 4.90
N ALA A 82 -11.28 -13.46 4.71
CA ALA A 82 -11.12 -12.23 3.94
C ALA A 82 -12.09 -11.12 4.36
N VAL A 83 -11.59 -9.88 4.39
CA VAL A 83 -12.39 -8.66 4.53
C VAL A 83 -11.94 -7.64 3.49
N TYR A 84 -12.76 -6.62 3.25
CA TYR A 84 -12.63 -5.65 2.18
C TYR A 84 -12.78 -4.24 2.72
N PHE A 85 -12.15 -3.28 2.08
CA PHE A 85 -12.44 -1.86 2.27
C PHE A 85 -12.29 -1.14 0.94
N ASP A 86 -13.01 -0.04 0.81
CA ASP A 86 -13.06 0.77 -0.39
C ASP A 86 -12.37 2.12 -0.12
N LEU A 87 -11.63 2.59 -1.14
CA LEU A 87 -11.06 3.92 -1.20
C LEU A 87 -11.85 4.75 -2.20
N GLU A 88 -12.50 5.82 -1.74
CA GLU A 88 -13.15 6.79 -2.62
C GLU A 88 -12.08 7.59 -3.40
N LYS A 89 -12.12 7.51 -4.72
CA LYS A 89 -11.20 8.26 -5.58
C LYS A 89 -11.68 9.70 -5.72
N LYS A 90 -10.78 10.65 -5.41
CA LYS A 90 -11.00 12.08 -5.72
C LYS A 90 -10.10 12.62 -6.85
N ASP A 91 -8.92 12.04 -7.02
CA ASP A 91 -7.91 12.52 -7.99
C ASP A 91 -7.27 11.36 -8.76
N PRO A 92 -6.70 11.62 -9.96
CA PRO A 92 -5.83 10.67 -10.62
C PRO A 92 -4.47 10.60 -9.89
N PHE A 93 -4.11 9.40 -9.45
CA PHE A 93 -2.79 9.09 -8.88
C PHE A 93 -2.09 8.04 -9.73
N GLU A 94 -0.79 7.87 -9.51
CA GLU A 94 0.05 6.90 -10.23
C GLU A 94 0.38 5.70 -9.35
N LYS A 95 0.54 5.91 -8.05
CA LYS A 95 0.83 4.85 -7.08
C LYS A 95 -0.09 4.94 -5.89
N ILE A 96 -0.45 3.77 -5.37
CA ILE A 96 -1.16 3.62 -4.10
C ILE A 96 -0.28 2.78 -3.20
N THR A 97 0.09 3.33 -2.06
CA THR A 97 0.79 2.59 -1.03
C THR A 97 -0.13 2.40 0.14
N VAL A 98 -0.34 1.15 0.54
CA VAL A 98 -1.18 0.82 1.68
C VAL A 98 -0.28 0.23 2.76
N GLN A 99 -0.35 0.83 3.94
CA GLN A 99 0.28 0.37 5.15
C GLN A 99 -0.81 -0.09 6.11
N ILE A 100 -0.62 -1.28 6.70
CA ILE A 100 -1.53 -1.85 7.69
C ILE A 100 -0.75 -2.04 8.98
N THR A 101 -1.31 -1.57 10.09
CA THR A 101 -0.82 -1.83 11.45
C THR A 101 -1.74 -2.86 12.10
N TYR A 102 -1.20 -4.01 12.49
CA TYR A 102 -2.00 -5.15 12.94
C TYR A 102 -1.26 -6.08 13.92
N LYS A 103 -1.99 -6.99 14.57
CA LYS A 103 -1.43 -8.18 15.24
C LYS A 103 -2.02 -9.42 14.62
N ASN A 104 -1.15 -10.34 14.24
CA ASN A 104 -1.52 -11.62 13.65
C ASN A 104 -1.01 -12.77 14.52
N PRO A 105 -1.77 -13.23 15.54
CA PRO A 105 -1.37 -14.35 16.40
C PRO A 105 -1.35 -15.70 15.67
N GLY A 106 -2.24 -15.98 14.70
CA GLY A 106 -2.40 -17.36 14.19
C GLY A 106 -2.37 -17.59 12.67
N ALA A 107 -2.59 -16.59 11.80
CA ALA A 107 -2.54 -16.81 10.36
C ALA A 107 -1.10 -17.04 9.87
N THR A 108 -0.91 -18.05 9.02
CA THR A 108 0.40 -18.35 8.41
C THR A 108 0.77 -17.29 7.38
N ILE A 109 -0.23 -16.87 6.60
CA ILE A 109 -0.12 -15.92 5.48
C ILE A 109 -1.17 -14.85 5.70
N PHE A 110 -0.76 -13.60 5.52
CA PHE A 110 -1.65 -12.45 5.49
C PHE A 110 -1.30 -11.59 4.27
N ASP A 111 -2.25 -11.40 3.37
CA ASP A 111 -2.07 -10.71 2.10
C ASP A 111 -2.95 -9.46 2.00
N LEU A 112 -2.48 -8.49 1.23
CA LEU A 112 -3.26 -7.36 0.74
C LEU A 112 -3.52 -7.50 -0.76
N GLY A 113 -4.79 -7.56 -1.14
CA GLY A 113 -5.26 -7.59 -2.52
C GLY A 113 -5.73 -6.22 -3.01
N LEU A 114 -5.34 -5.83 -4.22
CA LEU A 114 -5.97 -4.75 -4.99
C LEU A 114 -6.89 -5.37 -6.04
N ARG A 115 -8.16 -4.95 -6.11
CA ARG A 115 -9.08 -5.40 -7.16
C ARG A 115 -8.63 -4.90 -8.53
N ILE A 116 -8.53 -5.80 -9.51
CA ILE A 116 -8.00 -5.50 -10.85
C ILE A 116 -9.04 -5.60 -11.97
N ASN A 117 -10.25 -6.12 -11.69
CA ASN A 117 -11.37 -6.10 -12.64
C ASN A 117 -12.74 -6.19 -11.94
N ASP A 118 -13.81 -6.17 -12.73
CA ASP A 118 -15.20 -6.28 -12.29
C ASP A 118 -15.57 -7.67 -11.76
N LYS A 119 -14.78 -8.71 -12.04
CA LYS A 119 -15.01 -10.10 -11.60
C LYS A 119 -14.42 -10.46 -10.24
N ASP A 120 -14.09 -9.45 -9.43
CA ASP A 120 -13.48 -9.63 -8.12
C ASP A 120 -12.16 -10.43 -8.16
N ASN A 121 -11.37 -10.25 -9.23
CA ASN A 121 -9.99 -10.70 -9.22
C ASN A 121 -9.13 -9.68 -8.46
N TYR A 122 -8.24 -10.18 -7.62
CA TYR A 122 -7.33 -9.37 -6.81
C TYR A 122 -5.87 -9.68 -7.14
N LYS A 123 -5.08 -8.63 -7.36
CA LYS A 123 -3.61 -8.73 -7.32
C LYS A 123 -3.19 -8.68 -5.86
N LYS A 124 -2.81 -9.84 -5.31
CA LYS A 124 -2.38 -9.98 -3.92
C LYS A 124 -0.89 -9.70 -3.78
N LEU A 125 -0.52 -8.97 -2.74
CA LEU A 125 0.85 -8.79 -2.27
C LEU A 125 0.92 -9.19 -0.80
N PRO A 126 2.01 -9.85 -0.36
CA PRO A 126 2.13 -10.35 1.00
C PRO A 126 2.31 -9.20 2.01
N LEU A 127 1.53 -9.19 3.09
CA LEU A 127 1.77 -8.35 4.26
C LEU A 127 2.63 -9.09 5.29
N GLU A 128 2.41 -10.39 5.46
CA GLU A 128 3.20 -11.26 6.32
C GLU A 128 3.14 -12.71 5.86
N SER A 129 4.28 -13.38 5.96
CA SER A 129 4.37 -14.85 5.90
C SER A 129 5.17 -15.34 7.08
N LYS A 130 4.50 -15.94 8.07
CA LYS A 130 5.17 -16.52 9.25
C LYS A 130 6.17 -17.59 8.85
N LEU A 131 5.82 -18.39 7.84
CA LEU A 131 6.68 -19.43 7.31
C LEU A 131 8.02 -18.87 6.80
N LEU A 132 8.00 -17.71 6.11
CA LEU A 132 9.23 -17.07 5.64
C LEU A 132 9.96 -16.27 6.72
N ASN A 133 9.22 -15.70 7.68
CA ASN A 133 9.78 -14.95 8.81
C ASN A 133 10.53 -15.85 9.79
N THR A 134 10.03 -17.07 10.03
CA THR A 134 10.64 -18.03 10.97
C THR A 134 11.57 -19.04 10.31
N SER A 135 11.72 -19.00 8.98
CA SER A 135 12.61 -19.91 8.26
C SER A 135 14.07 -19.63 8.60
N ASP A 136 14.80 -20.71 8.91
CA ASP A 136 16.25 -20.75 9.12
C ASP A 136 17.04 -20.97 7.83
N TRP A 137 16.36 -21.02 6.68
CA TRP A 137 17.01 -21.25 5.39
C TRP A 137 17.87 -20.06 5.01
N ASN A 138 18.94 -20.34 4.28
CA ASN A 138 19.82 -19.29 3.79
C ASN A 138 19.08 -18.45 2.74
N LYS A 139 19.31 -17.13 2.77
CA LYS A 139 18.61 -16.17 1.91
C LYS A 139 19.58 -15.50 0.96
N VAL A 140 19.15 -15.38 -0.29
CA VAL A 140 19.82 -14.60 -1.33
C VAL A 140 18.83 -13.55 -1.80
N GLU A 141 19.12 -12.29 -1.50
CA GLU A 141 18.25 -11.15 -1.80
C GLU A 141 18.70 -10.45 -3.08
N GLY A 142 17.73 -10.02 -3.89
CA GLY A 142 17.96 -9.19 -5.07
C GLY A 142 16.78 -8.29 -5.39
N PRO A 143 16.92 -7.38 -6.38
CA PRO A 143 15.86 -6.43 -6.75
C PRO A 143 14.53 -7.08 -7.18
N GLU A 144 14.57 -8.30 -7.68
CA GLU A 144 13.42 -9.05 -8.16
C GLU A 144 12.69 -9.86 -7.08
N GLY A 145 13.36 -10.16 -5.97
CA GLY A 145 12.82 -10.97 -4.87
C GLY A 145 13.90 -11.59 -3.99
N THR A 146 13.53 -12.67 -3.31
CA THR A 146 14.41 -13.41 -2.41
C THR A 146 14.32 -14.90 -2.73
N LEU A 147 15.49 -15.54 -2.82
CA LEU A 147 15.62 -16.99 -2.85
C LEU A 147 15.95 -17.48 -1.44
N TYR A 148 15.15 -18.41 -0.95
CA TYR A 148 15.40 -19.19 0.26
C TYR A 148 15.87 -20.56 -0.17
N GLN A 149 17.01 -21.01 0.33
CA GLN A 149 17.63 -22.28 -0.06
C GLN A 149 18.01 -23.11 1.17
N LYS A 150 17.61 -24.38 1.18
CA LYS A 150 18.00 -25.32 2.25
C LYS A 150 19.52 -25.51 2.28
N ASN A 151 20.11 -25.72 1.11
CA ASN A 151 21.54 -25.83 0.91
C ASN A 151 22.05 -24.55 0.24
N ASN A 152 23.26 -24.12 0.56
CA ASN A 152 23.89 -22.92 -0.01
C ASN A 152 24.44 -23.19 -1.42
N ASP A 153 23.55 -23.58 -2.33
CA ASP A 153 23.90 -24.01 -3.68
C ASP A 153 24.12 -22.81 -4.62
N PHE A 154 23.54 -21.65 -4.31
CA PHE A 154 23.64 -20.44 -5.14
C PHE A 154 24.06 -19.21 -4.32
N SER A 155 24.87 -18.35 -4.93
CA SER A 155 25.34 -17.10 -4.33
C SER A 155 24.51 -15.88 -4.75
N SER A 156 23.78 -15.97 -5.87
CA SER A 156 22.93 -14.90 -6.40
C SER A 156 21.69 -15.47 -7.11
N LEU A 157 20.65 -14.65 -7.28
CA LEU A 157 19.46 -15.00 -8.05
C LEU A 157 19.78 -15.21 -9.55
N GLU A 158 20.70 -14.42 -10.10
CA GLU A 158 21.17 -14.57 -11.49
C GLU A 158 21.82 -15.94 -11.72
N GLU A 159 22.64 -16.39 -10.76
CA GLU A 159 23.23 -17.72 -10.80
C GLU A 159 22.15 -18.81 -10.75
N PHE A 160 21.16 -18.67 -9.87
CA PHE A 160 20.01 -19.57 -9.79
C PHE A 160 19.25 -19.65 -11.12
N TYR A 161 18.97 -18.53 -11.80
CA TYR A 161 18.26 -18.56 -13.09
C TYR A 161 19.11 -19.16 -14.22
N THR A 162 20.41 -18.88 -14.22
CA THR A 162 21.35 -19.40 -15.23
C THR A 162 21.49 -20.91 -15.11
N ASN A 163 21.66 -21.39 -13.88
CA ASN A 163 21.84 -22.78 -13.49
C ASN A 163 20.58 -23.37 -12.87
N TYR A 164 19.42 -23.07 -13.47
CA TYR A 164 18.11 -23.43 -12.94
C TYR A 164 17.99 -24.94 -12.64
N PRO A 165 17.67 -25.34 -11.39
CA PRO A 165 17.69 -26.74 -10.97
C PRO A 165 16.41 -27.47 -11.39
N ASN A 166 16.42 -28.03 -12.60
CA ASN A 166 15.27 -28.69 -13.24
C ASN A 166 14.80 -29.98 -12.54
N ASP A 167 15.52 -30.47 -11.54
CA ASP A 167 15.22 -31.69 -10.77
C ASP A 167 14.76 -31.39 -9.34
N LYS A 168 14.65 -30.12 -8.96
CA LYS A 168 14.36 -29.68 -7.58
C LYS A 168 12.98 -29.07 -7.45
N ARG A 169 12.38 -29.23 -6.27
CA ARG A 169 11.04 -28.68 -5.99
C ARG A 169 11.16 -27.25 -5.49
N ILE A 170 10.45 -26.35 -6.16
CA ILE A 170 10.52 -24.91 -5.91
C ILE A 170 9.12 -24.42 -5.51
N LEU A 171 9.06 -23.75 -4.38
CA LEU A 171 7.86 -23.08 -3.92
C LEU A 171 7.91 -21.60 -4.33
N VAL A 172 6.83 -21.07 -4.87
CA VAL A 172 6.76 -19.66 -5.31
C VAL A 172 5.73 -18.88 -4.50
N TYR A 173 6.10 -17.68 -4.03
CA TYR A 173 5.19 -16.80 -3.31
C TYR A 173 5.21 -15.39 -3.90
N ASN A 174 4.12 -15.03 -4.59
CA ASN A 174 4.01 -13.76 -5.31
C ASN A 174 5.20 -13.50 -6.28
N PHE A 175 5.74 -14.56 -6.88
CA PHE A 175 6.90 -14.53 -7.76
C PHE A 175 6.55 -15.15 -9.12
N ASP A 176 6.87 -14.44 -10.20
CA ASP A 176 6.65 -14.92 -11.58
C ASP A 176 7.98 -15.36 -12.18
N ILE A 177 8.31 -16.63 -11.97
CA ILE A 177 9.56 -17.24 -12.44
C ILE A 177 9.70 -17.24 -13.97
N THR A 178 8.57 -17.18 -14.70
CA THR A 178 8.58 -17.24 -16.16
C THR A 178 9.17 -15.99 -16.82
N LYS A 179 9.36 -14.92 -16.05
CA LYS A 179 10.07 -13.71 -16.48
C LYS A 179 11.58 -13.89 -16.54
N TYR A 180 12.12 -14.87 -15.81
CA TYR A 180 13.57 -15.03 -15.60
C TYR A 180 14.08 -16.35 -16.18
N VAL A 181 13.25 -17.39 -16.16
CA VAL A 181 13.61 -18.73 -16.65
C VAL A 181 12.80 -19.02 -17.93
N PRO A 182 13.45 -19.43 -19.03
CA PRO A 182 12.76 -19.87 -20.25
C PRO A 182 11.74 -20.97 -19.95
N LYS A 183 10.55 -20.89 -20.56
CA LYS A 183 9.45 -21.82 -20.29
C LYS A 183 9.82 -23.27 -20.59
N GLU A 184 10.73 -23.49 -21.54
CA GLU A 184 11.21 -24.81 -21.96
C GLU A 184 12.08 -25.50 -20.90
N LYS A 185 12.62 -24.74 -19.93
CA LYS A 185 13.37 -25.28 -18.79
C LYS A 185 12.48 -25.53 -17.57
N ILE A 186 11.27 -25.00 -17.55
CA ILE A 186 10.38 -25.09 -16.39
C ILE A 186 9.58 -26.38 -16.48
N GLU A 187 9.85 -27.31 -15.55
CA GLU A 187 8.99 -28.47 -15.29
C GLU A 187 7.85 -28.07 -14.35
N PRO A 188 6.59 -27.92 -14.84
CA PRO A 188 5.51 -27.31 -14.04
C PRO A 188 5.15 -28.11 -12.79
N THR A 189 5.42 -29.41 -12.77
CA THR A 189 5.15 -30.31 -11.63
C THR A 189 6.09 -30.07 -10.46
N LEU A 190 7.24 -29.43 -10.69
CA LEU A 190 8.22 -29.11 -9.66
C LEU A 190 8.01 -27.72 -9.06
N ILE A 191 7.15 -26.90 -9.66
CA ILE A 191 6.81 -25.56 -9.16
C ILE A 191 5.45 -25.58 -8.50
N SER A 192 5.39 -25.16 -7.24
CA SER A 192 4.13 -25.06 -6.49
C SER A 192 3.96 -23.66 -5.90
N PRO A 193 2.74 -23.09 -5.88
CA PRO A 193 2.51 -21.85 -5.17
C PRO A 193 2.51 -22.09 -3.65
N LEU A 194 3.04 -21.14 -2.87
CA LEU A 194 2.90 -21.12 -1.41
C LEU A 194 1.41 -20.96 -1.05
N ARG A 195 0.91 -21.85 -0.18
CA ARG A 195 -0.43 -21.84 0.41
C ARG A 195 -0.32 -21.93 1.93
N HIS A 196 -1.41 -21.65 2.63
CA HIS A 196 -1.42 -21.55 4.10
C HIS A 196 -1.07 -22.87 4.84
N ASN A 197 -1.21 -24.02 4.15
CA ASN A 197 -1.00 -25.37 4.67
C ASN A 197 0.09 -26.15 3.92
N VAL A 198 1.03 -25.47 3.27
CA VAL A 198 2.11 -26.14 2.54
C VAL A 198 3.06 -26.82 3.52
N ASP A 199 3.31 -28.10 3.28
CA ASP A 199 4.41 -28.83 3.88
C ASP A 199 5.72 -28.51 3.15
N LEU A 200 6.75 -28.16 3.91
CA LEU A 200 8.09 -27.87 3.39
C LEU A 200 8.95 -29.14 3.21
N GLU A 201 8.43 -30.30 3.60
CA GLU A 201 9.08 -31.57 3.34
C GLU A 201 9.25 -31.78 1.81
N GLY A 202 10.49 -32.05 1.41
CA GLY A 202 10.86 -32.22 0.01
C GLY A 202 10.81 -30.94 -0.85
N ILE A 203 10.61 -29.75 -0.29
CA ILE A 203 10.85 -28.48 -1.00
C ILE A 203 12.32 -28.11 -0.86
N ASP A 204 13.01 -27.80 -1.95
CA ASP A 204 14.45 -27.46 -1.93
C ASP A 204 14.66 -25.93 -1.85
N TYR A 205 13.80 -25.18 -2.55
CA TYR A 205 13.90 -23.73 -2.69
C TYR A 205 12.56 -23.02 -2.53
N ILE A 206 12.59 -21.78 -2.06
CA ILE A 206 11.45 -20.87 -2.08
C ILE A 206 11.85 -19.58 -2.80
N LEU A 207 11.10 -19.16 -3.81
CA LEU A 207 11.21 -17.86 -4.45
C LEU A 207 10.07 -16.97 -4.00
N ALA A 208 10.36 -15.81 -3.43
CA ALA A 208 9.34 -14.91 -2.93
C ALA A 208 9.62 -13.46 -3.31
N HIS A 209 8.57 -12.72 -3.70
CA HIS A 209 8.61 -11.26 -3.67
C HIS A 209 7.93 -10.81 -2.38
N TYR A 210 8.72 -10.72 -1.31
CA TYR A 210 8.24 -10.49 0.05
C TYR A 210 9.22 -9.59 0.82
N THR A 211 8.69 -8.54 1.44
CA THR A 211 9.41 -7.71 2.39
C THR A 211 8.85 -8.03 3.78
N PRO A 212 9.67 -8.54 4.72
CA PRO A 212 9.22 -8.76 6.09
C PRO A 212 8.65 -7.48 6.70
N PRO A 213 7.55 -7.56 7.47
CA PRO A 213 7.00 -6.39 8.12
C PRO A 213 7.87 -5.95 9.30
N ASP A 214 7.75 -4.68 9.66
CA ASP A 214 8.40 -4.11 10.84
C ASP A 214 7.59 -4.44 12.10
N ASN A 215 8.26 -4.45 13.26
CA ASN A 215 7.59 -4.48 14.56
C ASN A 215 7.79 -3.14 15.28
N VAL A 216 6.70 -2.46 15.59
CA VAL A 216 6.70 -1.16 16.28
C VAL A 216 5.81 -1.26 17.51
N ASN A 217 6.43 -1.26 18.69
CA ASN A 217 5.73 -1.33 19.98
C ASN A 217 4.77 -2.54 20.09
N GLY A 218 5.19 -3.70 19.59
CA GLY A 218 4.38 -4.93 19.61
C GLY A 218 3.33 -5.03 18.52
N TRP A 219 3.17 -4.01 17.68
CA TRP A 219 2.35 -4.06 16.47
C TRP A 219 3.20 -4.39 15.25
N THR A 220 2.66 -5.20 14.36
CA THR A 220 3.25 -5.48 13.05
C THR A 220 2.82 -4.40 12.06
N VAL A 221 3.77 -3.79 11.36
CA VAL A 221 3.54 -2.75 10.36
C VAL A 221 4.02 -3.26 9.01
N ALA A 222 3.09 -3.52 8.10
CA ALA A 222 3.39 -4.00 6.75
C ALA A 222 2.95 -2.98 5.71
N LYS A 223 3.69 -2.88 4.61
CA LYS A 223 3.45 -1.87 3.57
C LYS A 223 3.59 -2.48 2.18
N ASN A 224 2.60 -2.25 1.33
CA ASN A 224 2.59 -2.71 -0.05
C ASN A 224 2.24 -1.58 -1.01
N THR A 225 2.92 -1.54 -2.15
CA THR A 225 2.72 -0.51 -3.19
C THR A 225 2.14 -1.13 -4.45
N PHE A 226 1.08 -0.51 -4.97
CA PHE A 226 0.43 -0.89 -6.22
C PHE A 226 0.56 0.25 -7.23
N ASP A 227 0.70 -0.13 -8.50
CA ASP A 227 0.48 0.80 -9.62
C ASP A 227 -1.02 1.05 -9.75
N TYR A 228 -1.40 2.33 -9.64
CA TYR A 228 -2.78 2.79 -9.70
C TYR A 228 -3.47 2.38 -11.01
N LYS A 229 -2.74 2.29 -12.13
CA LYS A 229 -3.29 1.92 -13.44
C LYS A 229 -3.84 0.51 -13.49
N ASN A 230 -3.40 -0.36 -12.57
CA ASN A 230 -3.89 -1.72 -12.45
C ASN A 230 -5.15 -1.83 -11.59
N ALA A 231 -5.52 -0.76 -10.87
CA ALA A 231 -6.71 -0.76 -10.02
C ALA A 231 -7.98 -0.72 -10.87
N TYR A 232 -8.93 -1.60 -10.57
CA TYR A 232 -10.29 -1.45 -11.06
C TYR A 232 -11.01 -0.38 -10.25
N VAL A 233 -11.54 0.62 -10.96
CA VAL A 233 -12.38 1.68 -10.40
C VAL A 233 -13.82 1.39 -10.77
N ASP A 234 -14.69 1.24 -9.77
CA ASP A 234 -16.08 0.90 -10.00
C ASP A 234 -16.92 2.11 -10.47
N ASN A 235 -18.22 1.89 -10.68
CA ASN A 235 -19.16 2.95 -11.10
C ASN A 235 -19.40 4.03 -10.02
N LYS A 236 -19.02 3.79 -8.77
CA LYS A 236 -19.06 4.75 -7.67
C LYS A 236 -17.72 5.47 -7.48
N ASN A 237 -16.78 5.27 -8.39
CA ASN A 237 -15.45 5.85 -8.35
C ASN A 237 -14.66 5.39 -7.12
N THR A 238 -14.81 4.13 -6.72
CA THR A 238 -14.10 3.53 -5.59
C THR A 238 -13.09 2.48 -6.07
N ILE A 239 -12.04 2.28 -5.27
CA ILE A 239 -11.06 1.22 -5.43
C ILE A 239 -11.19 0.27 -4.25
N ARG A 240 -11.42 -1.01 -4.55
CA ARG A 240 -11.55 -2.04 -3.52
C ARG A 240 -10.24 -2.73 -3.21
N PHE A 241 -9.97 -2.86 -1.92
CA PHE A 241 -8.90 -3.67 -1.36
C PHE A 241 -9.48 -4.87 -0.62
N MET A 242 -8.64 -5.89 -0.46
CA MET A 242 -8.95 -7.09 0.31
C MET A 242 -7.81 -7.38 1.27
N LEU A 243 -8.11 -7.60 2.54
CA LEU A 243 -7.21 -8.23 3.49
C LEU A 243 -7.57 -9.71 3.54
N ALA A 244 -6.62 -10.59 3.25
CA ALA A 244 -6.87 -12.02 3.16
C ALA A 244 -5.91 -12.81 4.04
N ALA A 245 -6.44 -13.65 4.91
CA ALA A 245 -5.71 -14.55 5.78
C ALA A 245 -6.27 -15.97 5.62
N PRO A 246 -5.85 -16.73 4.59
CA PRO A 246 -6.43 -18.05 4.31
C PRO A 246 -6.24 -19.02 5.49
N GLY A 247 -7.32 -19.69 5.88
CA GLY A 247 -7.34 -20.64 7.00
C GLY A 247 -7.33 -19.97 8.37
N LEU A 248 -7.69 -18.68 8.46
CA LEU A 248 -7.83 -17.97 9.74
C LEU A 248 -8.99 -18.57 10.54
N LYS A 249 -10.14 -18.76 9.87
CA LYS A 249 -11.34 -19.32 10.47
C LYS A 249 -11.15 -20.75 10.97
N GLU A 250 -10.46 -21.55 10.17
CA GLU A 250 -10.20 -22.98 10.45
C GLU A 250 -9.34 -23.17 11.71
N LYS A 251 -8.52 -22.16 12.03
CA LYS A 251 -7.64 -22.14 13.20
C LYS A 251 -8.26 -21.49 14.43
N ASP A 252 -9.51 -21.00 14.34
CA ASP A 252 -10.17 -20.21 15.39
C ASP A 252 -9.26 -19.06 15.88
N SER A 253 -8.58 -18.42 14.93
CA SER A 253 -7.67 -17.31 15.19
C SER A 253 -8.29 -15.99 14.72
N GLU A 254 -7.78 -14.89 15.26
CA GLU A 254 -8.18 -13.55 14.87
C GLU A 254 -6.96 -12.75 14.40
N ILE A 255 -7.20 -11.67 13.65
CA ILE A 255 -6.21 -10.63 13.35
C ILE A 255 -6.76 -9.30 13.86
N GLU A 256 -6.00 -8.62 14.71
CA GLU A 256 -6.35 -7.28 15.20
C GLU A 256 -5.81 -6.24 14.22
N ILE A 257 -6.68 -5.41 13.62
CA ILE A 257 -6.27 -4.35 12.69
C ILE A 257 -6.50 -3.01 13.40
N ALA A 258 -5.43 -2.24 13.59
CA ALA A 258 -5.47 -0.96 14.30
C ALA A 258 -5.40 0.24 13.35
N GLU A 259 -4.73 0.13 12.21
CA GLU A 259 -4.61 1.25 11.28
C GLU A 259 -4.56 0.77 9.83
N ILE A 260 -5.28 1.49 8.96
CA ILE A 260 -5.13 1.44 7.51
C ILE A 260 -4.66 2.82 7.05
N LYS A 261 -3.39 2.92 6.68
CA LYS A 261 -2.79 4.14 6.14
C LYS A 261 -2.59 4.00 4.63
N ILE A 262 -3.21 4.89 3.86
CA ILE A 262 -3.08 4.93 2.39
C ILE A 262 -2.33 6.18 1.98
N THR A 263 -1.23 6.01 1.25
CA THR A 263 -0.47 7.08 0.62
C THR A 263 -0.67 7.04 -0.89
N LEU A 264 -1.31 8.07 -1.42
CA LEU A 264 -1.54 8.25 -2.86
C LEU A 264 -0.47 9.17 -3.43
N GLU A 265 0.23 8.71 -4.45
CA GLU A 265 1.35 9.46 -5.05
C GLU A 265 1.11 9.74 -6.54
N LYS A 266 1.45 10.95 -6.97
CA LYS A 266 1.52 11.41 -8.36
C LYS A 266 2.69 12.36 -8.53
N GLU A 267 3.07 12.66 -9.76
CA GLU A 267 4.09 13.68 -10.02
C GLU A 267 3.70 15.03 -9.38
N PRO A 268 4.61 15.69 -8.65
CA PRO A 268 4.38 17.02 -8.11
C PRO A 268 3.98 18.00 -9.22
N LEU A 269 3.06 18.91 -8.89
CA LEU A 269 2.67 19.97 -9.81
C LEU A 269 3.77 21.04 -9.84
N THR A 270 4.53 21.10 -10.92
CA THR A 270 5.45 22.22 -11.16
C THR A 270 4.70 23.42 -11.75
N PHE A 271 5.13 24.64 -11.42
CA PHE A 271 4.54 25.86 -11.99
C PHE A 271 4.52 25.83 -13.53
N GLU A 272 5.55 25.25 -14.16
CA GLU A 272 5.61 25.05 -15.60
C GLU A 272 4.45 24.19 -16.12
N LYS A 273 4.15 23.06 -15.45
CA LYS A 273 3.01 22.20 -15.80
C LYS A 273 1.68 22.93 -15.61
N VAL A 274 1.56 23.74 -14.55
CA VAL A 274 0.35 24.54 -14.28
C VAL A 274 0.13 25.59 -15.36
N ILE A 275 1.16 26.38 -15.71
CA ILE A 275 1.10 27.40 -16.76
C ILE A 275 0.80 26.74 -18.12
N THR A 276 1.42 25.60 -18.42
CA THR A 276 1.17 24.86 -19.66
C THR A 276 -0.27 24.38 -19.76
N LYS A 277 -0.83 23.82 -18.67
CA LYS A 277 -2.26 23.45 -18.60
C LYS A 277 -3.18 24.65 -18.72
N ALA A 278 -2.86 25.77 -18.06
CA ALA A 278 -3.64 27.00 -18.11
C ALA A 278 -3.67 27.60 -19.53
N ARG A 279 -2.52 27.72 -20.20
CA ARG A 279 -2.45 28.18 -21.60
C ARG A 279 -3.31 27.32 -22.52
N LYS A 280 -3.19 25.99 -22.39
CA LYS A 280 -4.02 25.04 -23.15
C LYS A 280 -5.52 25.23 -22.90
N PHE A 281 -5.92 25.54 -21.66
CA PHE A 281 -7.31 25.80 -21.31
C PHE A 281 -7.83 27.12 -21.89
N PHE A 282 -7.03 28.19 -21.86
CA PHE A 282 -7.41 29.51 -22.35
C PHE A 282 -7.24 29.70 -23.87
N LYS A 283 -6.73 28.71 -24.61
CA LYS A 283 -6.45 28.78 -26.06
C LYS A 283 -5.78 30.10 -26.47
N ILE A 284 -4.75 30.49 -25.72
CA ILE A 284 -3.68 31.40 -26.17
C ILE A 284 -2.50 30.51 -26.54
#